data_AF-A0AAD8XBQ6-F1
#
_entry.id   AF-A0AAD8XBQ6-F1
#
_cell.length_a   1.000
_cell.length_b   1.000
_cell.length_c   1.000
_cell.angle_alpha   90.00
_cell.angle_beta   90.00
_cell.angle_gamma   90.00
#
_symmetry.space_group_name_H-M   'P 1'
#
loop_
_entity.id
_entity.type
_entity.pdbx_description
1 polymer ?
#
loop_
_entity_poly.entity_id
_entity_poly.type
_entity_poly.pdbx_seq_one_letter_code
_entity_poly.pdbx_strand_id
1 'polypeptide(L)'
;MEDLASLGKNDKWWGTEREHLTHCAWMLVRKARAIADGGRVDKLTADFDHSKHCTMLLLWRAMQAEGIDQMDTSGNVVFGGC
;
A
#
# COMPACT_ATOMS: atom_id res chain seq x y z
N MET A 1 32.43 -7.00 4.99
CA MET A 1 31.21 -7.77 4.65
C MET A 1 30.08 -6.93 5.20
N GLU A 2 29.32 -6.25 4.33
CA GLU A 2 28.22 -5.40 4.79
C GLU A 2 27.14 -6.27 5.43
N ASP A 3 26.75 -5.90 6.66
CA ASP A 3 25.75 -6.58 7.47
C ASP A 3 24.38 -6.48 6.81
N LEU A 4 23.67 -7.59 6.60
CA LEU A 4 22.31 -7.59 6.06
C LEU A 4 21.34 -6.72 6.88
N ALA A 5 21.65 -6.44 8.15
CA ALA A 5 20.89 -5.49 8.97
C ALA A 5 21.03 -4.03 8.50
N SER A 6 22.06 -3.66 7.72
CA SER A 6 22.19 -2.33 7.13
C SER A 6 21.12 -2.07 6.07
N LEU A 7 20.74 -3.10 5.30
CA LEU A 7 19.66 -3.06 4.31
C LEU A 7 18.26 -2.86 4.95
N GLY A 8 18.14 -3.00 6.27
CA GLY A 8 16.89 -2.87 7.03
C GLY A 8 16.66 -1.48 7.62
N LYS A 9 17.57 -0.52 7.40
CA LYS A 9 17.40 0.87 7.86
C LYS A 9 16.84 1.70 6.72
N ASN A 10 15.54 2.02 6.73
CA ASN A 10 14.84 3.00 5.85
C ASN A 10 15.69 3.61 4.72
N ASP A 11 16.11 2.78 3.78
CA ASP A 11 16.95 3.19 2.68
C ASP A 11 16.03 3.63 1.55
N LYS A 12 16.41 4.74 0.92
CA LYS A 12 15.72 5.21 -0.28
C LYS A 12 15.86 4.14 -1.36
N TRP A 13 14.73 3.59 -1.78
CA TRP A 13 14.69 2.72 -2.95
C TRP A 13 14.50 3.59 -4.21
N TRP A 14 15.35 3.34 -5.22
CA TRP A 14 15.20 3.94 -6.55
C TRP A 14 14.63 2.92 -7.52
N GLY A 15 13.54 3.29 -8.16
CA GLY A 15 12.87 2.50 -9.17
C GLY A 15 11.98 3.36 -10.06
N THR A 16 11.36 2.72 -11.04
CA THR A 16 10.31 3.34 -11.85
C THR A 16 9.06 3.57 -11.02
N GLU A 17 8.23 4.51 -11.47
CA GLU A 17 6.93 4.74 -10.87
C GLU A 17 6.04 3.49 -10.88
N ARG A 18 6.10 2.70 -11.96
CA ARG A 18 5.37 1.43 -12.05
C ARG A 18 5.72 0.51 -10.88
N GLU A 19 7.00 0.36 -10.60
CA GLU A 19 7.45 -0.46 -9.48
C GLU A 19 6.97 0.13 -8.15
N HIS A 20 6.95 1.47 -8.01
CA HIS A 20 6.55 2.11 -6.76
C HIS A 20 5.05 1.95 -6.48
N LEU A 21 4.22 2.09 -7.49
CA LEU A 21 2.79 1.80 -7.39
C LEU A 21 2.53 0.33 -7.07
N THR A 22 3.30 -0.58 -7.69
CA THR A 22 3.22 -2.02 -7.42
C THR A 22 3.61 -2.34 -5.97
N HIS A 23 4.70 -1.75 -5.48
CA HIS A 23 5.15 -1.85 -4.10
C HIS A 23 4.07 -1.36 -3.13
N CYS A 24 3.55 -0.14 -3.33
CA CYS A 24 2.54 0.44 -2.45
C CYS A 24 1.27 -0.43 -2.39
N ALA A 25 0.79 -0.93 -3.53
CA ALA A 25 -0.37 -1.82 -3.57
C ALA A 25 -0.10 -3.13 -2.80
N TRP A 26 1.06 -3.75 -3.03
CA TRP A 26 1.42 -5.01 -2.37
C TRP A 26 1.58 -4.86 -0.85
N MET A 27 2.13 -3.75 -0.38
CA MET A 27 2.29 -3.47 1.05
C MET A 27 0.95 -3.40 1.79
N LEU A 28 -0.08 -2.82 1.16
CA LEU A 28 -1.43 -2.77 1.73
C LEU A 28 -2.09 -4.16 1.76
N VAL A 29 -1.98 -4.93 0.68
CA VAL A 29 -2.49 -6.32 0.62
C VAL A 29 -1.81 -7.19 1.67
N ARG A 30 -0.49 -7.10 1.79
CA ARG A 30 0.30 -7.86 2.77
C ARG A 30 -0.12 -7.52 4.21
N LYS A 31 -0.30 -6.24 4.53
CA LYS A 31 -0.79 -5.78 5.83
C LYS A 31 -2.18 -6.35 6.12
N ALA A 32 -3.11 -6.23 5.18
CA ALA A 32 -4.48 -6.74 5.33
C ALA A 32 -4.50 -8.26 5.56
N ARG A 33 -3.68 -9.02 4.82
CA ARG A 33 -3.55 -10.46 4.99
C ARG A 33 -3.02 -10.83 6.37
N ALA A 34 -1.97 -10.16 6.83
CA ALA A 34 -1.42 -10.39 8.17
C ALA A 34 -2.47 -10.14 9.27
N ILE A 35 -3.29 -9.09 9.13
CA ILE A 35 -4.39 -8.80 10.08
C ILE A 35 -5.46 -9.90 10.02
N ALA A 36 -5.89 -10.30 8.83
CA ALA A 36 -6.94 -11.31 8.65
C ALA A 36 -6.55 -12.68 9.23
N ASP A 37 -5.26 -13.04 9.13
CA ASP A 37 -4.74 -14.30 9.64
C ASP A 37 -4.38 -14.26 11.15
N GLY A 38 -4.53 -13.11 11.81
CA GLY A 38 -4.01 -12.91 13.17
C GLY A 38 -2.48 -13.00 13.25
N GLY A 39 -1.80 -12.78 12.12
CA GLY A 39 -0.35 -12.85 11.98
C GLY A 39 0.36 -11.58 12.48
N ARG A 40 1.70 -11.63 12.44
CA ARG A 40 2.53 -10.47 12.79
C ARG A 40 2.68 -9.52 11.61
N VAL A 41 2.42 -8.24 11.85
CA VAL A 41 2.72 -7.14 10.93
C VAL A 41 4.17 -6.70 11.18
N ASP A 42 4.97 -6.55 10.12
CA ASP A 42 6.35 -6.08 10.27
C ASP A 42 6.41 -4.56 10.50
N LYS A 43 7.56 -4.02 10.91
CA LYS A 43 7.70 -2.59 11.18
C LYS A 43 7.39 -1.70 9.97
N LEU A 44 7.67 -2.18 8.76
CA LEU A 44 7.47 -1.42 7.53
C LEU A 44 5.98 -1.30 7.18
N THR A 45 5.20 -2.34 7.43
CA THR A 45 3.73 -2.38 7.22
C THR A 45 2.94 -1.86 8.41
N ALA A 46 3.50 -1.92 9.62
CA ALA A 46 2.87 -1.43 10.84
C ALA A 46 2.91 0.10 10.93
N ASP A 47 3.91 0.74 10.32
CA ASP A 47 4.07 2.19 10.33
C ASP A 47 2.89 2.93 9.65
N PHE A 48 2.35 3.92 10.35
CA PHE A 48 1.19 4.67 9.88
C PHE A 48 1.57 5.59 8.72
N ASP A 49 2.67 6.33 8.83
CA ASP A 49 3.08 7.30 7.82
C ASP A 49 3.41 6.61 6.50
N HIS A 50 4.05 5.44 6.55
CA HIS A 50 4.29 4.62 5.37
C HIS A 50 2.98 4.09 4.76
N SER A 51 2.04 3.62 5.58
CA SER A 51 0.71 3.18 5.10
C SER A 51 -0.05 4.34 4.44
N LYS A 52 0.02 5.53 5.03
CA LYS A 52 -0.60 6.75 4.52
C LYS A 52 0.04 7.17 3.21
N HIS A 53 1.37 7.19 3.11
CA HIS A 53 2.09 7.45 1.86
C HIS A 53 1.63 6.52 0.73
N CYS A 54 1.66 5.20 0.98
CA CYS A 54 1.23 4.21 -0.02
C CYS A 54 -0.21 4.45 -0.49
N THR A 55 -1.12 4.66 0.46
CA THR A 55 -2.55 4.86 0.16
C THR A 55 -2.78 6.16 -0.62
N MET A 56 -2.15 7.26 -0.20
CA MET A 56 -2.32 8.56 -0.83
C MET A 56 -1.66 8.65 -2.21
N LEU A 57 -0.51 7.97 -2.41
CA LEU A 57 0.13 7.89 -3.73
C LEU A 57 -0.77 7.16 -4.74
N LEU A 58 -1.34 6.02 -4.33
CA LEU A 58 -2.26 5.25 -5.17
C LEU A 58 -3.51 6.06 -5.51
N LEU A 59 -4.11 6.73 -4.52
CA LEU A 59 -5.24 7.63 -4.74
C LEU A 59 -4.86 8.76 -5.72
N TRP A 60 -3.75 9.44 -5.47
CA TRP A 60 -3.30 10.54 -6.32
C TRP A 60 -3.09 10.12 -7.78
N ARG A 61 -2.57 8.92 -8.03
CA ARG A 61 -2.46 8.36 -9.39
C ARG A 61 -3.81 7.94 -9.97
N ALA A 62 -4.69 7.34 -9.17
CA ALA A 62 -6.03 6.97 -9.61
C ALA A 62 -6.85 8.21 -10.05
N MET A 63 -6.72 9.33 -9.34
CA MET A 63 -7.37 10.60 -9.68
C MET A 63 -6.89 11.23 -11.00
N GLN A 64 -5.82 10.72 -11.61
CA GLN A 64 -5.32 11.17 -12.91
C GLN A 64 -5.79 10.28 -14.07
N ALA A 65 -6.54 9.21 -13.81
CA ALA A 65 -7.01 8.31 -14.84
C ALA A 65 -8.02 9.00 -15.78
N GLU A 66 -7.92 8.73 -17.08
CA GLU A 66 -8.93 9.16 -18.04
C GLU A 66 -10.27 8.50 -17.71
N GLY A 67 -11.35 9.28 -17.74
CA GLY A 67 -12.70 8.78 -17.47
C GLY A 67 -13.03 8.55 -15.99
N ILE A 68 -12.22 9.03 -15.03
CA ILE A 68 -12.44 8.81 -13.59
C ILE A 68 -13.81 9.29 -13.07
N ASP A 69 -14.45 10.24 -13.76
CA ASP A 69 -15.79 10.76 -13.42
C ASP A 69 -16.94 10.02 -14.12
N GLN A 70 -16.66 8.93 -14.86
CA GLN A 70 -17.70 8.12 -15.50
C GLN A 70 -18.33 7.14 -14.48
N MET A 71 -19.64 6.95 -14.57
CA MET A 71 -20.38 6.02 -13.72
C MET A 71 -20.34 4.59 -14.28
N ASP A 72 -19.16 3.98 -14.36
CA ASP A 72 -18.94 2.66 -14.97
C ASP A 72 -18.29 1.63 -14.02
N THR A 73 -18.06 2.01 -12.75
CA THR A 73 -17.47 1.13 -11.72
C THR A 73 -18.52 0.65 -10.72
N SER A 74 -18.38 -0.60 -10.25
CA SER A 74 -19.22 -1.18 -9.21
C SER A 74 -18.41 -1.48 -7.95
N GLY A 75 -18.95 -1.19 -6.77
CA GLY A 75 -18.34 -1.52 -5.48
C GLY A 75 -19.32 -2.27 -4.57
N ASN A 76 -18.80 -3.22 -3.80
CA ASN A 76 -19.57 -3.82 -2.71
C ASN A 76 -19.54 -2.85 -1.51
N VAL A 77 -20.72 -2.45 -1.04
CA VAL A 77 -20.86 -1.65 0.18
C VAL A 77 -21.54 -2.50 1.25
N VAL A 78 -21.06 -2.40 2.48
CA VAL A 78 -21.75 -2.93 3.65
C VAL A 78 -22.25 -1.74 4.44
N PHE A 79 -23.56 -1.58 4.54
CA PHE A 79 -24.17 -0.65 5.49
C PHE A 79 -24.38 -1.40 6.79
N GLY A 80 -23.63 -1.00 7.83
CA GLY A 80 -23.71 -1.43 9.24
C GLY A 80 -24.41 -2.76 9.54
N GLY A 81 -23.62 -3.76 9.95
CA GLY A 81 -24.11 -4.93 10.68
C GLY A 81 -23.43 -4.99 12.04
N CYS A 82 -24.22 -5.15 13.10
CA CYS A 82 -23.75 -5.41 14.47
C CYS A 82 -23.55 -6.91 14.66
#